data_AF-A0A951U8R9-F1
#
_entry.id   AF-A0A951U8R9-F1
#
_cell.length_a   1.000
_cell.length_b   1.000
_cell.length_c   1.000
_cell.angle_alpha   90.00
_cell.angle_beta   90.00
_cell.angle_gamma   90.00
#
_symmetry.space_group_name_H-M   'P 1'
#
loop_
_entity.id
_entity.type
_entity.pdbx_description
1 polymer ?
#
loop_
_entity_poly.entity_id
_entity_poly.type
_entity_poly.pdbx_seq_one_letter_code
_entity_poly.pdbx_strand_id
1 'polypeptide(L)'
;MDIEKRLMEYYKRWNIEFPYEEQFLIFKNRIILVVDKSIGDYLANHKKIDEKFLYIYNLHQADEPIVKKSRSVPISSIGSPQKSPSTIPLPGRWFGDTHLYREIKKSNTPQELRFILQAFFWALEEDEGGKGSIPELLKGVRSLSEMTPSVSFNIVNRGGEIIIYPHGEEILDKEVVNYVISKLEKYPNAAKQFLQALNIYQSGDTAQFRNLLDNLRLALEQLCKEVLHNNKSLENQEKALKDWFKQKKLHPNINTLYSVQLQNYTKYQNDAVKHDEKYSVDEVEFMIYLTATFMRLVIQLANEDLTEVDSQDVV
;
A
#
# COMPACT_ATOMS: atom_id res chain seq x y z
N MET A 1 10.57 27.56 9.10
CA MET A 1 9.12 27.71 8.92
C MET A 1 8.73 26.77 7.80
N ASP A 2 7.98 25.72 8.11
CA ASP A 2 7.75 24.62 7.17
C ASP A 2 6.70 24.99 6.13
N ILE A 3 7.15 25.31 4.92
CA ILE A 3 6.30 25.72 3.80
C ILE A 3 5.39 24.57 3.35
N GLU A 4 5.83 23.33 3.57
CA GLU A 4 5.09 22.12 3.22
C GLU A 4 3.84 21.99 4.09
N LYS A 5 4.00 22.19 5.40
CA LYS A 5 2.89 22.24 6.36
C LYS A 5 1.88 23.34 6.02
N ARG A 6 2.34 24.53 5.62
CA ARG A 6 1.46 25.65 5.22
C ARG A 6 0.67 25.35 3.94
N LEU A 7 1.28 24.70 2.96
CA LEU A 7 0.60 24.28 1.73
C LEU A 7 -0.48 23.23 2.02
N MET A 8 -0.18 22.24 2.88
CA MET A 8 -1.15 21.24 3.30
C MET A 8 -2.34 21.86 4.04
N GLU A 9 -2.10 22.77 4.97
CA GLU A 9 -3.17 23.50 5.68
C GLU A 9 -4.01 24.35 4.73
N TYR A 10 -3.40 24.92 3.69
CA TYR A 10 -4.11 25.65 2.64
C TYR A 10 -5.01 24.72 1.84
N TYR A 11 -4.50 23.61 1.29
CA TYR A 11 -5.30 22.68 0.51
C TYR A 11 -6.47 22.09 1.31
N LYS A 12 -6.24 21.74 2.58
CA LYS A 12 -7.29 21.28 3.51
C LYS A 12 -8.36 22.35 3.72
N ARG A 13 -7.94 23.60 3.96
CA ARG A 13 -8.88 24.73 4.19
C ARG A 13 -9.80 24.97 2.99
N TRP A 14 -9.30 24.75 1.78
CA TRP A 14 -10.03 25.01 0.54
C TRP A 14 -10.65 23.76 -0.08
N ASN A 15 -10.56 22.60 0.59
CA ASN A 15 -11.04 21.31 0.09
C ASN A 15 -10.59 21.01 -1.36
N ILE A 16 -9.32 21.32 -1.66
CA ILE A 16 -8.75 21.11 -3.00
C ILE A 16 -8.35 19.64 -3.13
N GLU A 17 -9.08 18.90 -3.95
CA GLU A 17 -8.72 17.55 -4.37
C GLU A 17 -7.87 17.61 -5.64
N PHE A 18 -6.73 16.91 -5.62
CA PHE A 18 -5.88 16.76 -6.79
C PHE A 18 -6.18 15.43 -7.49
N PRO A 19 -6.14 15.35 -8.83
CA PRO A 19 -6.14 14.08 -9.54
C PRO A 19 -4.98 13.19 -9.10
N TYR A 20 -5.19 11.87 -9.08
CA TYR A 20 -4.17 10.89 -8.65
C TYR A 20 -2.82 11.06 -9.37
N GLU A 21 -2.84 11.28 -10.68
CA GLU A 21 -1.64 11.47 -11.50
C GLU A 21 -0.83 12.70 -11.07
N GLU A 22 -1.53 13.78 -10.68
CA GLU A 22 -0.89 15.00 -10.19
C GLU A 22 -0.29 14.78 -8.80
N GLN A 23 -1.00 14.07 -7.92
CA GLN A 23 -0.47 13.67 -6.61
C GLN A 23 0.78 12.80 -6.74
N PHE A 24 0.79 11.84 -7.67
CA PHE A 24 1.95 11.01 -7.94
C PHE A 24 3.14 11.82 -8.45
N LEU A 25 2.90 12.73 -9.40
CA LEU A 25 3.96 13.59 -9.95
C LEU A 25 4.57 14.48 -8.86
N ILE A 26 3.74 15.09 -8.01
CA ILE A 26 4.19 15.89 -6.87
C ILE A 26 5.02 15.02 -5.90
N PHE A 27 4.51 13.85 -5.53
CA PHE A 27 5.20 12.93 -4.61
C PHE A 27 6.56 12.49 -5.17
N LYS A 28 6.60 12.06 -6.43
CA LYS A 28 7.83 11.67 -7.14
C LYS A 28 8.88 12.78 -7.17
N ASN A 29 8.46 14.01 -7.47
CA ASN A 29 9.37 15.17 -7.48
C ASN A 29 9.90 15.49 -6.08
N ARG A 30 9.08 15.34 -5.03
CA ARG A 30 9.54 15.53 -3.65
C ARG A 30 10.51 14.44 -3.20
N ILE A 31 10.31 13.19 -3.62
CA ILE A 31 11.26 12.10 -3.39
C ILE A 31 12.64 12.43 -4.00
N ILE A 32 12.67 12.94 -5.24
CA ILE A 32 13.91 13.41 -5.88
C ILE A 32 14.63 14.44 -5.00
N LEU A 33 13.90 15.43 -4.49
CA LEU A 33 14.48 16.48 -3.64
C LEU A 33 14.99 15.93 -2.30
N VAL A 34 14.29 14.98 -1.70
CA VAL A 34 14.72 14.32 -0.46
C VAL A 34 16.00 13.52 -0.70
N VAL A 35 16.07 12.73 -1.78
CA VAL A 35 17.28 11.96 -2.12
C VAL A 35 18.45 12.91 -2.39
N ASP A 36 18.25 13.94 -3.21
CA ASP A 36 19.28 14.92 -3.56
C ASP A 36 19.84 15.60 -2.30
N LYS A 37 18.96 16.09 -1.42
CA LYS A 37 19.34 16.75 -0.18
C LYS A 37 20.08 15.82 0.80
N SER A 38 19.63 14.57 0.92
CA SER A 38 20.19 13.64 1.92
C SER A 38 21.48 12.96 1.48
N ILE A 39 21.65 12.69 0.18
CA ILE A 39 22.77 11.89 -0.32
C ILE A 39 23.20 12.24 -1.77
N GLY A 40 22.63 13.26 -2.40
CA GLY A 40 22.91 13.62 -3.81
C GLY A 40 24.39 13.90 -4.07
N ASP A 41 25.03 14.72 -3.24
CA ASP A 41 26.47 15.02 -3.34
C ASP A 41 27.34 13.76 -3.18
N TYR A 42 26.93 12.85 -2.30
CA TYR A 42 27.66 11.61 -2.09
C TYR A 42 27.57 10.71 -3.33
N LEU A 43 26.37 10.52 -3.88
CA LEU A 43 26.13 9.74 -5.11
C LEU A 43 26.84 10.31 -6.34
N ALA A 44 26.88 11.64 -6.44
CA ALA A 44 27.62 12.33 -7.48
C ALA A 44 29.12 11.98 -7.47
N ASN A 45 29.69 11.83 -6.27
CA ASN A 45 31.12 11.56 -6.09
C ASN A 45 31.46 10.06 -5.97
N HIS A 46 30.48 9.20 -5.67
CA HIS A 46 30.68 7.77 -5.40
C HIS A 46 29.88 6.89 -6.38
N LYS A 47 30.47 6.65 -7.57
CA LYS A 47 29.79 5.93 -8.67
C LYS A 47 29.35 4.50 -8.32
N LYS A 48 30.03 3.85 -7.37
CA LYS A 48 29.80 2.43 -7.05
C LYS A 48 28.35 2.14 -6.64
N ILE A 49 27.74 3.02 -5.85
CA ILE A 49 26.34 2.86 -5.42
C ILE A 49 25.41 2.98 -6.62
N ASP A 50 25.61 3.99 -7.46
CA ASP A 50 24.78 4.25 -8.65
C ASP A 50 24.90 3.11 -9.70
N GLU A 51 26.10 2.56 -9.87
CA GLU A 51 26.36 1.38 -10.71
C GLU A 51 25.72 0.11 -10.13
N LYS A 52 25.78 -0.07 -8.81
CA LYS A 52 25.16 -1.21 -8.12
C LYS A 52 23.64 -1.12 -8.18
N PHE A 53 23.07 0.06 -7.94
CA PHE A 53 21.65 0.35 -8.14
C PHE A 53 21.23 -0.05 -9.56
N LEU A 54 21.96 0.43 -10.57
CA LEU A 54 21.65 0.12 -11.97
C LEU A 54 21.72 -1.39 -12.25
N TYR A 55 22.72 -2.09 -11.69
CA TYR A 55 22.84 -3.52 -11.81
C TYR A 55 21.62 -4.26 -11.24
N ILE A 56 21.17 -3.89 -10.03
CA ILE A 56 19.99 -4.49 -9.40
C ILE A 56 18.72 -4.16 -10.20
N TYR A 57 18.59 -2.91 -10.65
CA TYR A 57 17.45 -2.47 -11.43
C TYR A 57 17.33 -3.25 -12.75
N ASN A 58 18.45 -3.42 -13.45
CA ASN A 58 18.49 -4.19 -14.70
C ASN A 58 18.19 -5.69 -14.50
N LEU A 59 18.52 -6.28 -13.34
CA LEU A 59 18.14 -7.66 -13.03
C LEU A 59 16.61 -7.83 -12.95
N HIS A 60 15.89 -6.82 -12.47
CA HIS A 60 14.42 -6.85 -12.39
C HIS A 60 13.76 -6.66 -13.76
N GLN A 61 14.39 -5.88 -14.64
CA GLN A 61 13.91 -5.61 -16.00
C GLN A 61 14.34 -6.67 -17.02
N ALA A 62 15.06 -7.73 -16.60
CA ALA A 62 15.62 -8.70 -17.52
C ALA A 62 14.56 -9.72 -17.97
N ASP A 63 14.23 -9.72 -19.26
CA ASP A 63 13.38 -10.74 -19.89
C ASP A 63 14.11 -12.09 -20.07
N GLU A 64 15.44 -12.11 -19.91
CA GLU A 64 16.32 -13.28 -20.00
C GLU A 64 17.37 -13.30 -18.87
N PRO A 65 17.89 -14.47 -18.44
CA PRO A 65 18.87 -14.55 -17.36
C PRO A 65 20.20 -13.86 -17.73
N ILE A 66 20.68 -12.97 -16.86
CA ILE A 66 21.98 -12.31 -17.02
C ILE A 66 23.11 -13.31 -16.72
N VAL A 67 23.68 -13.94 -17.76
CA VAL A 67 24.85 -14.80 -17.63
C VAL A 67 26.13 -13.96 -17.68
N LYS A 68 26.86 -13.87 -16.56
CA LYS A 68 28.22 -13.31 -16.57
C LYS A 68 29.11 -14.22 -17.43
N LYS A 69 29.45 -13.81 -18.66
CA LYS A 69 30.50 -14.48 -19.43
C LYS A 69 31.79 -14.46 -18.61
N SER A 70 32.25 -15.64 -18.19
CA SER A 70 33.56 -15.81 -17.59
C SER A 70 34.60 -15.25 -18.58
N ARG A 71 35.35 -14.24 -18.15
CA ARG A 71 36.40 -13.64 -19.00
C ARG A 71 37.43 -14.72 -19.33
N SER A 72 37.44 -15.20 -20.56
CA SER A 72 38.61 -15.82 -21.16
C SER A 72 39.67 -14.73 -21.30
N VAL A 73 40.74 -14.80 -20.51
CA VAL A 73 41.90 -13.91 -20.66
C VAL A 73 42.65 -14.31 -21.93
N PRO A 74 42.78 -13.45 -22.95
CA PRO A 74 43.72 -13.71 -24.03
C PRO A 74 45.13 -13.43 -23.52
N ILE A 75 46.01 -14.41 -23.66
CA ILE A 75 47.44 -14.27 -23.43
C ILE A 75 48.05 -13.48 -24.60
N SER A 76 48.85 -12.47 -24.24
CA SER A 76 49.86 -11.74 -25.04
C SER A 76 49.40 -10.62 -25.99
N SER A 77 49.90 -9.40 -25.71
CA SER A 77 50.88 -8.72 -26.57
C SER A 77 51.47 -7.50 -25.85
N ILE A 78 52.81 -7.47 -25.80
CA ILE A 78 53.69 -6.44 -25.22
C ILE A 78 53.83 -5.24 -26.19
N GLY A 79 53.88 -4.01 -25.64
CA GLY A 79 54.29 -2.75 -26.30
C GLY A 79 53.10 -1.81 -26.62
N SER A 80 53.03 -0.53 -26.25
CA SER A 80 54.04 0.54 -26.10
C SER A 80 53.49 1.66 -25.18
N PRO A 81 54.32 2.56 -24.60
CA PRO A 81 53.82 3.62 -23.72
C PRO A 81 53.22 4.78 -24.54
N GLN A 82 51.90 4.99 -24.44
CA GLN A 82 51.24 6.18 -24.99
C GLN A 82 50.72 7.09 -23.88
N LYS A 83 51.14 8.34 -24.04
CA LYS A 83 50.98 9.55 -23.24
C LYS A 83 49.61 9.68 -22.54
N SER A 84 49.69 9.96 -21.24
CA SER A 84 48.59 10.43 -20.40
C SER A 84 47.98 11.72 -20.99
N PRO A 85 46.66 11.78 -21.26
CA PRO A 85 46.00 13.03 -21.57
C PRO A 85 45.97 13.90 -20.32
N SER A 86 46.32 15.17 -20.51
CA SER A 86 46.16 16.26 -19.55
C SER A 86 44.77 16.25 -18.90
N THR A 87 44.75 16.29 -17.57
CA THR A 87 43.56 16.45 -16.73
C THR A 87 42.88 17.78 -17.04
N ILE A 88 41.94 17.78 -17.98
CA ILE A 88 40.91 18.81 -18.03
C ILE A 88 39.96 18.48 -16.87
N PRO A 89 39.70 19.39 -15.91
CA PRO A 89 38.69 19.14 -14.89
C PRO A 89 37.36 18.95 -15.60
N LEU A 90 36.84 17.72 -15.58
CA LEU A 90 35.47 17.45 -16.01
C LEU A 90 34.55 18.32 -15.15
N PRO A 91 33.51 18.95 -15.71
CA PRO A 91 32.50 19.60 -14.88
C PRO A 91 32.00 18.57 -13.85
N GLY A 92 31.95 18.99 -12.58
CA GLY A 92 31.59 18.10 -11.47
C GLY A 92 30.30 17.34 -11.79
N ARG A 93 30.25 16.06 -11.46
CA ARG A 93 29.01 15.26 -11.60
C ARG A 93 28.01 15.76 -10.58
N TRP A 94 26.72 15.78 -10.91
CA TRP A 94 25.63 16.17 -10.01
C TRP A 94 24.67 14.99 -9.84
N PHE A 95 23.79 15.04 -8.84
CA PHE A 95 22.76 14.00 -8.67
C PHE A 95 21.92 13.79 -9.93
N GLY A 96 21.66 14.85 -10.71
CA GLY A 96 20.96 14.78 -12.00
C GLY A 96 21.64 13.87 -13.04
N ASP A 97 22.92 13.56 -12.88
CA ASP A 97 23.69 12.68 -13.77
C ASP A 97 23.70 11.21 -13.31
N THR A 98 22.98 10.88 -12.24
CA THR A 98 22.90 9.52 -11.70
C THR A 98 21.91 8.66 -12.48
N HIS A 99 22.12 7.34 -12.49
CA HIS A 99 21.11 6.40 -12.95
C HIS A 99 19.87 6.47 -12.06
N LEU A 100 20.06 6.60 -10.75
CA LEU A 100 18.96 6.74 -9.79
C LEU A 100 18.01 7.90 -10.14
N TYR A 101 18.54 9.12 -10.34
CA TYR A 101 17.73 10.27 -10.74
C TYR A 101 16.93 10.00 -12.01
N ARG A 102 17.59 9.43 -13.03
CA ARG A 102 16.95 9.16 -14.32
C ARG A 102 15.79 8.18 -14.20
N GLU A 103 15.97 7.11 -13.44
CA GLU A 103 14.92 6.09 -13.29
C GLU A 103 13.78 6.60 -12.41
N ILE A 104 14.06 7.32 -11.30
CA ILE A 104 12.98 7.99 -10.53
C ILE A 104 12.21 8.97 -11.42
N LYS A 105 12.89 9.76 -12.26
CA LYS A 105 12.21 10.71 -13.15
C LYS A 105 11.28 10.01 -14.16
N LYS A 106 11.74 8.91 -14.74
CA LYS A 106 11.01 8.13 -15.77
C LYS A 106 9.86 7.29 -15.21
N SER A 107 9.88 6.93 -13.92
CA SER A 107 8.84 6.06 -13.36
C SER A 107 7.46 6.69 -13.52
N ASN A 108 6.52 5.90 -14.04
CA ASN A 108 5.14 6.33 -14.32
C ASN A 108 4.14 5.71 -13.35
N THR A 109 4.54 4.68 -12.61
CA THR A 109 3.69 4.01 -11.62
C THR A 109 4.31 4.04 -10.22
N PRO A 110 3.50 4.02 -9.15
CA PRO A 110 4.01 3.86 -7.79
C PRO A 110 4.77 2.55 -7.59
N GLN A 111 4.36 1.49 -8.28
CA GLN A 111 5.02 0.18 -8.24
C GLN A 111 6.47 0.28 -8.72
N GLU A 112 6.70 0.93 -9.86
CA GLU A 112 8.05 1.20 -10.38
C GLU A 112 8.86 2.05 -9.40
N LEU A 113 8.27 3.13 -8.88
CA LEU A 113 8.95 4.03 -7.94
C LEU A 113 9.37 3.28 -6.66
N ARG A 114 8.49 2.44 -6.10
CA ARG A 114 8.80 1.59 -4.94
C ARG A 114 9.99 0.69 -5.22
N PHE A 115 9.99 0.01 -6.35
CA PHE A 115 11.09 -0.89 -6.71
C PHE A 115 12.40 -0.13 -6.91
N ILE A 116 12.38 1.01 -7.59
CA ILE A 116 13.57 1.86 -7.79
C ILE A 116 14.19 2.24 -6.45
N LEU A 117 13.36 2.70 -5.50
CA LEU A 117 13.84 3.07 -4.17
C LEU A 117 14.33 1.85 -3.38
N GLN A 118 13.66 0.70 -3.48
CA GLN A 118 14.10 -0.52 -2.82
C GLN A 118 15.47 -0.99 -3.34
N ALA A 119 15.65 -0.99 -4.67
CA ALA A 119 16.93 -1.31 -5.31
C ALA A 119 18.04 -0.34 -4.89
N PHE A 120 17.70 0.94 -4.73
CA PHE A 120 18.63 1.94 -4.23
C PHE A 120 19.05 1.68 -2.78
N PHE A 121 18.09 1.36 -1.89
CA PHE A 121 18.42 1.05 -0.50
C PHE A 121 19.29 -0.21 -0.37
N TRP A 122 19.03 -1.27 -1.15
CA TRP A 122 19.92 -2.42 -1.21
C TRP A 122 21.34 -2.06 -1.66
N ALA A 123 21.49 -1.12 -2.61
CA ALA A 123 22.81 -0.63 -3.00
C ALA A 123 23.50 0.18 -1.88
N LEU A 124 22.74 0.91 -1.05
CA LEU A 124 23.25 1.66 0.09
C LEU A 124 23.64 0.77 1.28
N GLU A 125 22.90 -0.30 1.53
CA GLU A 125 23.17 -1.24 2.62
C GLU A 125 24.54 -1.92 2.51
N GLU A 126 25.08 -2.03 1.30
CA GLU A 126 26.42 -2.60 1.07
C GLU A 126 27.55 -1.55 1.14
N ASP A 127 27.24 -0.26 1.24
CA ASP A 127 28.24 0.83 1.23
C ASP A 127 28.36 1.51 2.61
N GLU A 128 29.52 1.33 3.25
CA GLU A 128 29.79 1.88 4.60
C GLU A 128 29.73 3.41 4.66
N GLY A 129 30.00 4.12 3.56
CA GLY A 129 29.94 5.58 3.52
C GLY A 129 28.51 6.11 3.32
N GLY A 130 27.72 5.42 2.50
CA GLY A 130 26.32 5.74 2.22
C GLY A 130 25.38 5.42 3.39
N LYS A 131 25.71 4.44 4.23
CA LYS A 131 24.92 4.07 5.42
C LYS A 131 24.64 5.24 6.36
N GLY A 132 25.56 6.19 6.48
CA GLY A 132 25.40 7.36 7.34
C GLY A 132 24.22 8.26 6.96
N SER A 133 23.81 8.25 5.69
CA SER A 133 22.69 9.06 5.18
C SER A 133 21.32 8.37 5.30
N ILE A 134 21.28 7.07 5.61
CA ILE A 134 20.03 6.29 5.72
C ILE A 134 19.03 6.93 6.70
N PRO A 135 19.41 7.34 7.93
CA PRO A 135 18.43 7.87 8.88
C PRO A 135 17.73 9.15 8.39
N GLU A 136 18.47 10.06 7.75
CA GLU A 136 17.91 11.30 7.22
C GLU A 136 17.01 11.02 6.01
N LEU A 137 17.45 10.12 5.13
CA LEU A 137 16.69 9.69 3.96
C LEU A 137 15.36 9.03 4.36
N LEU A 138 15.39 8.10 5.33
CA LEU A 138 14.20 7.45 5.88
C LEU A 138 13.23 8.47 6.47
N LYS A 139 13.75 9.44 7.24
CA LYS A 139 12.93 10.50 7.83
C LYS A 139 12.24 11.34 6.75
N GLY A 140 12.97 11.75 5.71
CA GLY A 140 12.41 12.53 4.60
C GLY A 140 11.33 11.77 3.85
N VAL A 141 11.60 10.50 3.49
CA VAL A 141 10.64 9.66 2.75
C VAL A 141 9.37 9.38 3.58
N ARG A 142 9.48 9.14 4.88
CA ARG A 142 8.32 8.97 5.78
C ARG A 142 7.46 10.22 5.85
N SER A 143 8.09 11.38 6.06
CA SER A 143 7.39 12.67 6.10
C SER A 143 6.60 12.92 4.81
N LEU A 144 7.17 12.60 3.65
CA LEU A 144 6.48 12.71 2.37
C LEU A 144 5.31 11.72 2.25
N SER A 145 5.48 10.52 2.78
CA SER A 145 4.45 9.47 2.72
C SER A 145 3.24 9.84 3.57
N GLU A 146 3.46 10.40 4.76
CA GLU A 146 2.41 10.96 5.62
C GLU A 146 1.67 12.13 4.95
N MET A 147 2.37 12.91 4.11
CA MET A 147 1.81 14.05 3.40
C MET A 147 1.06 13.69 2.11
N THR A 148 1.28 12.51 1.54
CA THR A 148 0.62 12.09 0.30
C THR A 148 0.19 10.61 0.41
N PRO A 149 -0.73 10.28 1.34
CA PRO A 149 -1.08 8.89 1.66
C PRO A 149 -1.50 8.07 0.43
N SER A 150 -2.33 8.68 -0.44
CA SER A 150 -2.91 8.13 -1.66
C SER A 150 -1.93 7.51 -2.66
N VAL A 151 -0.66 7.90 -2.64
CA VAL A 151 0.35 7.43 -3.60
C VAL A 151 1.62 6.90 -2.92
N SER A 152 1.62 6.86 -1.59
CA SER A 152 2.84 6.63 -0.82
C SER A 152 3.10 5.15 -0.56
N PHE A 153 4.20 4.90 0.15
CA PHE A 153 4.61 3.59 0.65
C PHE A 153 5.18 3.75 2.05
N ASN A 154 5.05 2.71 2.86
CA ASN A 154 5.71 2.64 4.15
C ASN A 154 7.17 2.20 3.99
N ILE A 155 8.02 2.66 4.90
CA ILE A 155 9.44 2.33 4.91
C ILE A 155 9.94 2.09 6.33
N VAL A 156 10.56 0.93 6.55
CA VAL A 156 11.09 0.52 7.86
C VAL A 156 12.55 0.11 7.75
N ASN A 157 13.30 0.31 8.84
CA ASN A 157 14.65 -0.24 9.00
C ASN A 157 14.57 -1.33 10.07
N ARG A 158 14.90 -2.57 9.67
CA ARG A 158 14.88 -3.76 10.51
C ARG A 158 16.30 -4.30 10.62
N GLY A 159 17.06 -3.79 11.59
CA GLY A 159 18.41 -4.30 11.87
C GLY A 159 19.42 -4.05 10.76
N GLY A 160 19.26 -2.96 9.99
CA GLY A 160 20.12 -2.61 8.86
C GLY A 160 19.51 -2.93 7.49
N GLU A 161 18.47 -3.76 7.44
CA GLU A 161 17.69 -4.02 6.23
C GLU A 161 16.56 -3.00 6.10
N ILE A 162 16.48 -2.34 4.96
CA ILE A 162 15.44 -1.35 4.65
C ILE A 162 14.39 -2.00 3.79
N ILE A 163 13.14 -1.97 4.27
CA ILE A 163 12.01 -2.60 3.60
C ILE A 163 11.01 -1.52 3.25
N ILE A 164 10.71 -1.40 1.96
CA ILE A 164 9.61 -0.63 1.41
C ILE A 164 8.42 -1.56 1.17
N TYR A 165 7.25 -1.17 1.68
CA TYR A 165 5.99 -1.88 1.47
C TYR A 165 4.88 -0.86 1.21
N PRO A 166 3.75 -1.25 0.59
CA PRO A 166 2.65 -0.31 0.33
C PRO A 166 2.20 0.52 1.55
N HIS A 167 1.71 1.73 1.29
CA HIS A 167 1.10 2.58 2.32
C HIS A 167 -0.37 2.20 2.46
N GLY A 168 -0.81 2.00 3.70
CA GLY A 168 -1.97 1.16 3.96
C GLY A 168 -1.71 -0.29 3.55
N GLU A 169 -2.59 -1.19 3.95
CA GLU A 169 -2.50 -2.57 3.49
C GLU A 169 -3.02 -2.63 2.04
N GLU A 170 -2.37 -2.02 1.03
CA GLU A 170 -2.80 -2.05 -0.41
C GLU A 170 -3.20 -3.47 -0.85
N ILE A 171 -2.53 -4.47 -0.27
CA ILE A 171 -2.86 -5.89 -0.41
C ILE A 171 -4.20 -6.23 0.27
N LEU A 172 -4.46 -5.89 1.54
CA LEU A 172 -5.77 -6.11 2.16
C LEU A 172 -6.87 -5.24 1.56
N ASP A 173 -6.58 -3.99 1.20
CA ASP A 173 -7.52 -3.12 0.49
C ASP A 173 -7.92 -3.77 -0.82
N LYS A 174 -6.97 -4.31 -1.58
CA LYS A 174 -7.28 -5.04 -2.81
C LYS A 174 -8.06 -6.34 -2.54
N GLU A 175 -7.54 -7.20 -1.67
CA GLU A 175 -8.03 -8.58 -1.49
C GLU A 175 -9.28 -8.68 -0.61
N VAL A 176 -9.53 -7.68 0.22
CA VAL A 176 -10.66 -7.62 1.16
C VAL A 176 -11.62 -6.51 0.77
N VAL A 177 -11.19 -5.24 0.78
CA VAL A 177 -12.11 -4.10 0.60
C VAL A 177 -12.61 -3.99 -0.84
N ASN A 178 -11.72 -3.90 -1.83
CA ASN A 178 -12.04 -3.79 -3.25
C ASN A 178 -12.74 -5.05 -3.76
N TYR A 179 -12.34 -6.24 -3.28
CA TYR A 179 -13.08 -7.46 -3.55
C TYR A 179 -14.55 -7.32 -3.10
N VAL A 180 -14.78 -6.93 -1.84
CA VAL A 180 -16.14 -6.75 -1.31
C VAL A 180 -16.92 -5.72 -2.12
N ILE A 181 -16.33 -4.55 -2.41
CA ILE A 181 -16.95 -3.51 -3.25
C ILE A 181 -17.39 -4.10 -4.60
N SER A 182 -16.50 -4.81 -5.29
CA SER A 182 -16.78 -5.41 -6.61
C SER A 182 -17.91 -6.44 -6.60
N LYS A 183 -18.22 -7.02 -5.44
CA LYS A 183 -19.30 -8.02 -5.29
C LYS A 183 -20.58 -7.45 -4.70
N LEU A 184 -20.51 -6.29 -4.07
CA LEU A 184 -21.66 -5.60 -3.47
C LEU A 184 -22.62 -5.01 -4.49
N GLU A 185 -22.29 -5.00 -5.79
CA GLU A 185 -23.23 -4.64 -6.86
C GLU A 185 -24.54 -5.46 -6.80
N LYS A 186 -24.47 -6.71 -6.32
CA LYS A 186 -25.63 -7.60 -6.11
C LYS A 186 -26.44 -7.27 -4.84
N TYR A 187 -25.90 -6.44 -3.94
CA TYR A 187 -26.44 -6.15 -2.61
C TYR A 187 -26.50 -4.63 -2.38
N PRO A 188 -27.37 -3.89 -3.11
CA PRO A 188 -27.29 -2.43 -3.19
C PRO A 188 -27.48 -1.71 -1.86
N ASN A 189 -28.27 -2.26 -0.93
CA ASN A 189 -28.46 -1.65 0.39
C ASN A 189 -27.19 -1.77 1.24
N ALA A 190 -26.53 -2.92 1.20
CA ALA A 190 -25.24 -3.12 1.86
C ALA A 190 -24.15 -2.25 1.20
N ALA A 191 -24.12 -2.19 -0.13
CA ALA A 191 -23.18 -1.38 -0.92
C ALA A 191 -23.23 0.10 -0.53
N LYS A 192 -24.44 0.67 -0.48
CA LYS A 192 -24.64 2.07 -0.11
C LYS A 192 -23.99 2.41 1.23
N GLN A 193 -24.21 1.59 2.24
CA GLN A 193 -23.71 1.83 3.59
C GLN A 193 -22.18 1.64 3.66
N PHE A 194 -21.67 0.58 3.05
CA PHE A 194 -20.24 0.30 3.06
C PHE A 194 -19.43 1.39 2.34
N LEU A 195 -19.87 1.81 1.15
CA LEU A 195 -19.23 2.90 0.40
C LEU A 195 -19.31 4.23 1.15
N GLN A 196 -20.42 4.50 1.84
CA GLN A 196 -20.53 5.71 2.67
C GLN A 196 -19.54 5.70 3.85
N ALA A 197 -19.31 4.55 4.48
CA ALA A 197 -18.28 4.41 5.52
C ALA A 197 -16.87 4.69 4.96
N LEU A 198 -16.54 4.14 3.79
CA LEU A 198 -15.25 4.36 3.14
C LEU A 198 -15.05 5.82 2.73
N ASN A 199 -16.08 6.49 2.21
CA ASN A 199 -16.00 7.91 1.87
C ASN A 199 -15.73 8.79 3.11
N ILE A 200 -16.33 8.46 4.26
CA ILE A 200 -16.05 9.14 5.53
C ILE A 200 -14.60 8.88 5.98
N TYR A 201 -14.12 7.65 5.82
CA TYR A 201 -12.73 7.33 6.17
C TYR A 201 -11.74 8.11 5.30
N GLN A 202 -11.99 8.15 3.99
CA GLN A 202 -11.16 8.85 3.00
C GLN A 202 -11.16 10.37 3.19
N SER A 203 -12.27 10.97 3.65
CA SER A 203 -12.31 12.41 3.92
C SER A 203 -11.40 12.82 5.09
N GLY A 204 -11.06 11.88 5.98
CA GLY A 204 -10.29 12.15 7.19
C GLY A 204 -11.06 12.96 8.23
N ASP A 205 -12.37 13.14 8.07
CA ASP A 205 -13.21 13.88 9.03
C ASP A 205 -13.55 12.99 10.24
N THR A 206 -12.70 13.09 11.27
CA THR A 206 -12.84 12.29 12.50
C THR A 206 -14.14 12.54 13.26
N ALA A 207 -14.79 13.70 13.07
CA ALA A 207 -16.08 13.99 13.67
C ALA A 207 -17.21 13.09 13.10
N GLN A 208 -16.99 12.49 11.92
CA GLN A 208 -17.93 11.59 11.28
C GLN A 208 -17.65 10.11 11.57
N PHE A 209 -16.63 9.78 12.38
CA PHE A 209 -16.24 8.39 12.60
C PHE A 209 -17.31 7.55 13.34
N ARG A 210 -18.15 8.18 14.15
CA ARG A 210 -19.35 7.52 14.70
C ARG A 210 -20.27 7.03 13.59
N ASN A 211 -20.57 7.92 12.64
CA ASN A 211 -21.42 7.62 11.49
C ASN A 211 -20.79 6.56 10.59
N LEU A 212 -19.46 6.59 10.40
CA LEU A 212 -18.72 5.54 9.70
C LEU A 212 -18.94 4.18 10.38
N LEU A 213 -18.73 4.09 11.69
CA LEU A 213 -18.91 2.83 12.43
C LEU A 213 -20.36 2.35 12.33
N ASP A 214 -21.35 3.23 12.46
CA ASP A 214 -22.77 2.89 12.29
C ASP A 214 -23.06 2.37 10.87
N ASN A 215 -22.48 2.99 9.84
CA ASN A 215 -22.60 2.55 8.45
C ASN A 215 -21.98 1.17 8.24
N LEU A 216 -20.84 0.85 8.85
CA LEU A 216 -20.24 -0.50 8.79
C LEU A 216 -21.16 -1.55 9.40
N ARG A 217 -21.74 -1.27 10.58
CA ARG A 217 -22.70 -2.17 11.24
C ARG A 217 -23.91 -2.43 10.34
N LEU A 218 -24.45 -1.35 9.77
CA LEU A 218 -25.63 -1.42 8.92
C LEU A 218 -25.34 -2.13 7.60
N ALA A 219 -24.16 -1.93 7.00
CA ALA A 219 -23.74 -2.65 5.79
C ALA A 219 -23.76 -4.16 5.99
N LEU A 220 -23.17 -4.65 7.10
CA LEU A 220 -23.17 -6.08 7.42
C LEU A 220 -24.58 -6.59 7.74
N GLU A 221 -25.40 -5.80 8.45
CA GLU A 221 -26.80 -6.16 8.72
C GLU A 221 -27.61 -6.34 7.44
N GLN A 222 -27.52 -5.39 6.50
CA GLN A 222 -28.24 -5.44 5.23
C GLN A 222 -27.79 -6.64 4.40
N LEU A 223 -26.47 -6.90 4.33
CA LEU A 223 -25.96 -8.08 3.64
C LEU A 223 -26.52 -9.38 4.24
N CYS A 224 -26.54 -9.52 5.57
CA CYS A 224 -27.08 -10.69 6.23
C CYS A 224 -28.59 -10.85 5.97
N LYS A 225 -29.36 -9.77 5.99
CA LYS A 225 -30.80 -9.80 5.68
C LYS A 225 -31.06 -10.30 4.27
N GLU A 226 -30.30 -9.79 3.29
CA GLU A 226 -30.43 -10.16 1.88
C GLU A 226 -30.02 -11.62 1.64
N VAL A 227 -28.87 -12.07 2.17
CA VAL A 227 -28.36 -13.44 1.98
C VAL A 227 -29.16 -14.50 2.73
N LEU A 228 -29.66 -14.18 3.92
CA LEU A 228 -30.42 -15.13 4.76
C LEU A 228 -31.94 -15.01 4.58
N HIS A 229 -32.39 -14.14 3.67
CA HIS A 229 -33.80 -13.84 3.39
C HIS A 229 -34.63 -13.62 4.66
N ASN A 230 -34.13 -12.75 5.55
CA ASN A 230 -34.80 -12.41 6.80
C ASN A 230 -34.72 -10.90 7.07
N ASN A 231 -35.36 -10.43 8.15
CA ASN A 231 -35.34 -9.03 8.55
C ASN A 231 -34.81 -8.80 9.99
N LYS A 232 -33.91 -9.67 10.46
CA LYS A 232 -33.36 -9.59 11.81
C LYS A 232 -32.28 -8.51 11.91
N SER A 233 -32.19 -7.84 13.06
CA SER A 233 -31.04 -6.97 13.36
C SER A 233 -29.75 -7.79 13.44
N LEU A 234 -28.59 -7.15 13.28
CA LEU A 234 -27.31 -7.84 13.27
C LEU A 234 -27.07 -8.70 14.53
N GLU A 235 -27.44 -8.19 15.70
CA GLU A 235 -27.35 -8.88 17.00
C GLU A 235 -28.18 -10.17 17.04
N ASN A 236 -29.26 -10.23 16.25
CA ASN A 236 -30.17 -11.36 16.19
C ASN A 236 -29.89 -12.30 15.01
N GLN A 237 -28.84 -12.04 14.20
CA GLN A 237 -28.48 -12.87 13.05
C GLN A 237 -27.69 -14.13 13.43
N GLU A 238 -27.10 -14.20 14.63
CA GLU A 238 -26.14 -15.26 15.00
C GLU A 238 -26.65 -16.68 14.69
N LYS A 239 -27.86 -17.03 15.18
CA LYS A 239 -28.43 -18.36 14.94
C LYS A 239 -28.65 -18.63 13.45
N ALA A 240 -29.15 -17.66 12.71
CA ALA A 240 -29.44 -17.80 11.28
C ALA A 240 -28.14 -17.98 10.48
N LEU A 241 -27.12 -17.18 10.77
CA LEU A 241 -25.79 -17.31 10.17
C LEU A 241 -25.15 -18.66 10.50
N LYS A 242 -25.21 -19.09 11.76
CA LYS A 242 -24.63 -20.36 12.19
C LYS A 242 -25.23 -21.55 11.45
N ASP A 243 -26.55 -21.56 11.27
CA ASP A 243 -27.23 -22.62 10.55
C ASP A 243 -26.99 -22.53 9.03
N TRP A 244 -26.96 -21.33 8.46
CA TRP A 244 -26.61 -21.10 7.06
C TRP A 244 -25.17 -21.55 6.74
N PHE A 245 -24.19 -21.22 7.58
CA PHE A 245 -22.81 -21.67 7.42
C PHE A 245 -22.67 -23.20 7.46
N LYS A 246 -23.49 -23.90 8.26
CA LYS A 246 -23.52 -25.38 8.24
C LYS A 246 -24.05 -25.91 6.90
N GLN A 247 -25.09 -25.28 6.35
CA GLN A 247 -25.64 -25.65 5.04
C GLN A 247 -24.58 -25.45 3.93
N LYS A 248 -23.78 -24.39 4.06
CA LYS A 248 -22.61 -24.09 3.21
C LYS A 248 -21.39 -24.97 3.47
N LYS A 249 -21.51 -26.00 4.32
CA LYS A 249 -20.42 -26.92 4.68
C LYS A 249 -19.17 -26.21 5.23
N LEU A 250 -19.33 -25.01 5.80
CA LEU A 250 -18.23 -24.27 6.42
C LEU A 250 -17.69 -25.07 7.63
N HIS A 251 -16.37 -25.12 7.76
CA HIS A 251 -15.74 -25.86 8.85
C HIS A 251 -16.28 -25.43 10.22
N PRO A 252 -16.68 -26.35 11.12
CA PRO A 252 -17.35 -26.01 12.39
C PRO A 252 -16.59 -25.03 13.29
N ASN A 253 -15.26 -25.12 13.32
CA ASN A 253 -14.42 -24.18 14.09
C ASN A 253 -14.44 -22.77 13.48
N ILE A 254 -14.51 -22.63 12.15
CA ILE A 254 -14.59 -21.32 11.49
C ILE A 254 -15.98 -20.71 11.72
N ASN A 255 -17.04 -21.52 11.65
CA ASN A 255 -18.40 -21.08 11.98
C ASN A 255 -18.48 -20.57 13.44
N THR A 256 -17.86 -21.29 14.38
CA THR A 256 -17.78 -20.89 15.79
C THR A 256 -16.98 -19.60 15.95
N LEU A 257 -15.81 -19.50 15.30
CA LEU A 257 -14.99 -18.29 15.32
C LEU A 257 -15.75 -17.08 14.80
N TYR A 258 -16.42 -17.19 13.65
CA TYR A 258 -17.23 -16.12 13.09
C TYR A 258 -18.30 -15.66 14.08
N SER A 259 -19.02 -16.61 14.68
CA SER A 259 -20.12 -16.31 15.62
C SER A 259 -19.61 -15.55 16.85
N VAL A 260 -18.50 -16.00 17.46
CA VAL A 260 -17.88 -15.32 18.61
C VAL A 260 -17.37 -13.93 18.23
N GLN A 261 -16.75 -13.79 17.06
CA GLN A 261 -16.26 -12.49 16.61
C GLN A 261 -17.42 -11.53 16.29
N LEU A 262 -18.53 -12.01 15.73
CA LEU A 262 -19.73 -11.20 15.49
C LEU A 262 -20.35 -10.71 16.81
N GLN A 263 -20.38 -11.56 17.84
CA GLN A 263 -20.81 -11.17 19.18
C GLN A 263 -19.92 -10.06 19.75
N ASN A 264 -18.60 -10.22 19.69
CA ASN A 264 -17.66 -9.19 20.15
C ASN A 264 -17.79 -7.88 19.35
N TYR A 265 -17.96 -7.98 18.02
CA TYR A 265 -18.17 -6.85 17.12
C TYR A 265 -19.41 -6.04 17.52
N THR A 266 -20.55 -6.73 17.71
CA THR A 266 -21.81 -6.07 18.10
C THR A 266 -21.76 -5.50 19.51
N LYS A 267 -21.03 -6.14 20.43
CA LYS A 267 -20.77 -5.61 21.77
C LYS A 267 -19.93 -4.33 21.72
N TYR A 268 -18.83 -4.32 20.97
CA TYR A 268 -18.01 -3.12 20.77
C TYR A 268 -18.84 -1.96 20.18
N GLN A 269 -19.65 -2.24 19.16
CA GLN A 269 -20.58 -1.26 18.59
C GLN A 269 -21.54 -0.67 19.62
N ASN A 270 -22.10 -1.48 20.51
CA ASN A 270 -22.99 -0.98 21.55
C ASN A 270 -22.23 -0.16 22.61
N ASP A 271 -21.14 -0.72 23.14
CA ASP A 271 -20.42 -0.13 24.27
C ASP A 271 -19.64 1.13 23.85
N ALA A 272 -18.78 1.03 22.83
CA ALA A 272 -17.83 2.07 22.46
C ALA A 272 -18.42 3.13 21.51
N VAL A 273 -19.34 2.75 20.62
CA VAL A 273 -19.86 3.66 19.57
C VAL A 273 -21.16 4.33 19.99
N LYS A 274 -22.12 3.57 20.53
CA LYS A 274 -23.45 4.13 20.87
C LYS A 274 -23.48 4.90 22.17
N HIS A 275 -22.83 4.38 23.22
CA HIS A 275 -22.97 4.90 24.58
C HIS A 275 -21.85 5.86 25.00
N ASP A 276 -20.61 5.61 24.57
CA ASP A 276 -19.44 6.31 25.14
C ASP A 276 -18.63 7.15 24.13
N GLU A 277 -18.79 6.97 22.82
CA GLU A 277 -17.91 7.53 21.77
C GLU A 277 -16.40 7.36 22.08
N LYS A 278 -16.04 6.25 22.71
CA LYS A 278 -14.67 5.91 23.12
C LYS A 278 -14.04 4.97 22.10
N TYR A 279 -13.60 5.53 20.98
CA TYR A 279 -12.84 4.81 19.96
C TYR A 279 -11.71 5.69 19.41
N SER A 280 -10.66 5.04 18.94
CA SER A 280 -9.48 5.63 18.31
C SER A 280 -9.54 5.51 16.78
N VAL A 281 -8.68 6.26 16.09
CA VAL A 281 -8.52 6.17 14.63
C VAL A 281 -8.09 4.76 14.22
N ASP A 282 -7.16 4.16 14.96
CA ASP A 282 -6.65 2.81 14.71
C ASP A 282 -7.77 1.76 14.83
N GLU A 283 -8.68 1.92 15.81
CA GLU A 283 -9.84 1.04 15.96
C GLU A 283 -10.86 1.21 14.82
N VAL A 284 -11.00 2.42 14.26
CA VAL A 284 -11.88 2.66 13.10
C VAL A 284 -11.37 1.91 11.88
N GLU A 285 -10.07 2.01 11.58
CA GLU A 285 -9.45 1.27 10.48
C GLU A 285 -9.62 -0.25 10.67
N PHE A 286 -9.32 -0.75 11.88
CA PHE A 286 -9.52 -2.15 12.24
C PHE A 286 -10.97 -2.61 11.96
N MET A 287 -11.94 -1.79 12.32
CA MET A 287 -13.36 -2.10 12.11
C MET A 287 -13.77 -2.11 10.64
N ILE A 288 -13.16 -1.29 9.78
CA ILE A 288 -13.35 -1.37 8.31
C ILE A 288 -12.91 -2.74 7.81
N TYR A 289 -11.68 -3.15 8.12
CA TYR A 289 -11.15 -4.44 7.67
C TYR A 289 -11.91 -5.63 8.26
N LEU A 290 -12.29 -5.58 9.54
CA LEU A 290 -13.08 -6.64 10.18
C LEU A 290 -14.47 -6.77 9.51
N THR A 291 -15.14 -5.64 9.26
CA THR A 291 -16.45 -5.64 8.58
C THR A 291 -16.32 -6.19 7.16
N ALA A 292 -15.32 -5.73 6.40
CA ALA A 292 -15.05 -6.21 5.05
C ALA A 292 -14.74 -7.72 5.05
N THR A 293 -14.00 -8.23 6.03
CA THR A 293 -13.69 -9.66 6.17
C THR A 293 -14.94 -10.50 6.44
N PHE A 294 -15.83 -10.03 7.32
CA PHE A 294 -17.13 -10.68 7.54
C PHE A 294 -17.95 -10.73 6.24
N MET A 295 -18.09 -9.58 5.57
CA MET A 295 -18.84 -9.47 4.32
C MET A 295 -18.24 -10.36 3.23
N ARG A 296 -16.91 -10.41 3.11
CA ARG A 296 -16.20 -11.23 2.13
C ARG A 296 -16.54 -12.71 2.28
N LEU A 297 -16.46 -13.28 3.48
CA LEU A 297 -16.78 -14.70 3.70
C LEU A 297 -18.24 -15.00 3.34
N VAL A 298 -19.17 -14.14 3.76
CA VAL A 298 -20.60 -14.30 3.44
C VAL A 298 -20.83 -14.23 1.92
N ILE A 299 -20.23 -13.26 1.24
CA ILE A 299 -20.34 -13.10 -0.22
C ILE A 299 -19.72 -14.28 -0.97
N GLN A 300 -18.58 -14.80 -0.52
CA GLN A 300 -17.92 -15.95 -1.16
C GLN A 300 -18.83 -17.18 -1.13
N LEU A 301 -19.31 -17.55 0.06
CA LEU A 301 -20.21 -18.68 0.22
C LEU A 301 -21.56 -18.48 -0.48
N ALA A 302 -22.06 -17.24 -0.58
CA ALA A 302 -23.27 -16.93 -1.32
C ALA A 302 -23.11 -17.08 -2.85
N ASN A 303 -21.91 -16.79 -3.38
CA ASN A 303 -21.65 -16.89 -4.82
C ASN A 303 -21.28 -18.31 -5.29
N GLU A 304 -20.79 -19.18 -4.41
CA GLU A 304 -20.51 -20.60 -4.75
C GLU A 304 -21.77 -21.33 -5.26
N ASP A 305 -22.96 -21.00 -4.73
CA ASP A 305 -24.23 -21.58 -5.22
C ASP A 305 -24.53 -21.19 -6.66
N LEU A 306 -24.12 -20.00 -7.10
CA LEU A 306 -24.43 -19.51 -8.45
C LEU A 306 -23.58 -20.20 -9.52
N THR A 307 -22.36 -20.60 -9.17
CA THR A 307 -21.48 -21.34 -10.08
C THR A 307 -21.87 -22.82 -10.21
N GLU A 308 -22.48 -23.41 -9.19
CA GLU A 308 -22.97 -24.79 -9.25
C GLU A 308 -24.29 -24.90 -10.06
N VAL A 309 -25.14 -23.87 -10.07
CA VAL A 309 -26.39 -23.85 -10.85
C VAL A 309 -26.12 -23.75 -12.36
N ASP A 310 -25.19 -22.91 -12.80
CA ASP A 310 -24.80 -22.81 -14.24
C ASP A 310 -24.14 -24.08 -14.79
N SER A 311 -23.68 -24.99 -13.91
CA SER A 311 -23.04 -26.25 -14.29
C SER A 311 -24.01 -27.40 -14.48
N GLN A 312 -25.26 -27.28 -13.99
CA GLN A 312 -26.26 -28.36 -14.02
C GLN A 312 -27.27 -28.24 -15.17
N ASP A 313 -27.31 -27.12 -15.88
CA ASP A 313 -28.16 -26.90 -17.07
C ASP A 313 -27.46 -27.26 -18.41
N VAL A 314 -26.31 -27.94 -18.35
CA VAL A 314 -25.61 -28.51 -19.51
C VAL A 314 -25.53 -30.03 -19.36
N VAL A 315 -26.67 -30.71 -19.51
CA VAL A 315 -26.74 -32.16 -19.76
C VAL A 315 -27.71 -32.45 -20.89
#